data_AF-A0A8T9MXC9-F1
#
_entry.id   AF-A0A8T9MXC9-F1
#
_cell.length_a   1.000
_cell.length_b   1.000
_cell.length_c   1.000
_cell.angle_alpha   90.00
_cell.angle_beta   90.00
_cell.angle_gamma   90.00
#
_symmetry.space_group_name_H-M   'P 1'
#
loop_
_entity.id
_entity.type
_entity.pdbx_description
1 polymer ?
#
loop_
_entity_poly.entity_id
_entity_poly.type
_entity_poly.pdbx_seq_one_letter_code
_entity_poly.pdbx_strand_id
1 'polypeptide(L)'
;MKKENARNRLATENWDAPLIITTNVQFFESLFAARTGRCRKIHNIADSVVILDEAQQIPREFQKPITDTMRVLARDYGVTFVLCTATPPELGRETNVFGQTVFQGLPEIHEIMEDKAALAQRLRRVNVRLPEKDAPKQSWQEVADEIAGHDCVLAVVNTRAHARKLFAALPNTGIKLHLSANMCAAHRAEIIALIRRYLRFYRAGLLEQPLWVVSTQLIEAGVDLDFPVVYRAMAGLDSIAQAAGRCNREGRLPKPMLGEVVVFRAEQGAPSGSLRQGQDITEEMLAAGLLSDPLSPQAFAEYFRRFNSKGSRDKHNITACLAAHSSQDEPLHIKFRTAAEKFRLIDNNGVALIVPFIPLARQAEGKAAKVVKTQDLPEFFEQCLTDVPIKEWSSKLDEYRYPSPRDERFGQTDKPPLPQPFEKWFAYLESDALKNKWVYRELQRYTITVYEQELKKLPENAVFERAGLLVLDIAYYDKVWGANTDDNIPLSAGQTVL
;
A
#
# COMPACT_ATOMS: atom_id res chain seq x y z
N MET A 1 2.59 16.92 -17.66
CA MET A 1 1.61 17.32 -16.62
C MET A 1 1.63 18.84 -16.48
N LYS A 2 0.49 19.53 -16.68
CA LYS A 2 0.41 20.99 -16.48
C LYS A 2 0.61 21.33 -14.99
N LYS A 3 1.32 22.43 -14.70
CA LYS A 3 1.48 22.96 -13.33
C LYS A 3 0.11 23.15 -12.68
N GLU A 4 -0.03 22.64 -11.46
CA GLU A 4 -1.26 22.66 -10.67
C GLU A 4 -1.59 24.07 -10.16
N ASN A 5 -2.66 24.68 -10.66
CA ASN A 5 -3.14 26.00 -10.23
C ASN A 5 -4.33 25.88 -9.26
N ALA A 6 -4.70 26.96 -8.57
CA ALA A 6 -5.84 27.00 -7.64
C ALA A 6 -7.15 26.47 -8.25
N ARG A 7 -7.35 26.68 -9.55
CA ARG A 7 -8.48 26.14 -10.33
C ARG A 7 -8.50 24.61 -10.38
N ASN A 8 -7.35 23.95 -10.52
CA ASN A 8 -7.27 22.49 -10.50
C ASN A 8 -7.58 21.93 -9.11
N ARG A 9 -7.24 22.65 -8.02
CA ARG A 9 -7.56 22.21 -6.65
C ARG A 9 -9.04 22.27 -6.36
N LEU A 10 -9.68 23.38 -6.71
CA LEU A 10 -11.13 23.53 -6.63
C LEU A 10 -11.85 22.47 -7.49
N ALA A 11 -11.31 22.17 -8.68
CA ALA A 11 -11.84 21.11 -9.51
C ALA A 11 -11.69 19.72 -8.88
N THR A 12 -10.56 19.42 -8.23
CA THR A 12 -10.36 18.15 -7.49
C THR A 12 -11.27 18.05 -6.27
N GLU A 13 -11.46 19.13 -5.51
CA GLU A 13 -12.33 19.15 -4.32
C GLU A 13 -13.81 18.96 -4.67
N ASN A 14 -14.24 19.55 -5.79
CA ASN A 14 -15.62 19.46 -6.26
C ASN A 14 -15.87 18.31 -7.25
N TRP A 15 -14.84 17.59 -7.70
CA TRP A 15 -14.94 16.63 -8.81
C TRP A 15 -15.43 17.26 -10.13
N ASP A 16 -15.01 18.49 -10.40
CA ASP A 16 -15.39 19.29 -11.59
C ASP A 16 -14.41 19.09 -12.76
N ALA A 17 -13.80 17.90 -12.85
CA ALA A 17 -12.88 17.54 -13.92
C ALA A 17 -13.51 16.43 -14.77
N PRO A 18 -13.30 16.40 -16.09
CA PRO A 18 -13.88 15.38 -16.97
C PRO A 18 -13.36 13.97 -16.67
N LEU A 19 -12.20 13.85 -16.03
CA LEU A 19 -11.63 12.60 -15.55
C LEU A 19 -11.13 12.80 -14.11
N ILE A 20 -11.63 11.98 -13.19
CA ILE A 20 -11.28 12.02 -11.78
C ILE A 20 -10.66 10.68 -11.41
N ILE A 21 -9.50 10.73 -10.75
CA ILE A 21 -8.87 9.56 -10.14
C ILE A 21 -8.97 9.74 -8.62
N THR A 22 -9.64 8.80 -7.96
CA THR A 22 -9.88 8.81 -6.51
C THR A 22 -9.84 7.39 -5.97
N THR A 23 -9.71 7.24 -4.66
CA THR A 23 -9.81 5.91 -4.01
C THR A 23 -11.26 5.52 -3.76
N ASN A 24 -11.53 4.21 -3.67
CA ASN A 24 -12.85 3.68 -3.27
C ASN A 24 -13.29 4.27 -1.92
N VAL A 25 -12.37 4.44 -0.98
CA VAL A 25 -12.60 5.08 0.33
C VAL A 25 -13.13 6.50 0.16
N GLN A 26 -12.38 7.35 -0.55
CA GLN A 26 -12.79 8.74 -0.76
C GLN A 26 -14.09 8.84 -1.58
N PHE A 27 -14.32 7.91 -2.51
CA PHE A 27 -15.55 7.87 -3.31
C PHE A 27 -16.77 7.61 -2.42
N PHE A 28 -16.80 6.46 -1.74
CA PHE A 28 -17.94 6.07 -0.92
C PHE A 28 -18.10 6.96 0.31
N GLU A 29 -17.05 7.32 1.04
CA GLU A 29 -17.18 8.23 2.18
C GLU A 29 -17.69 9.63 1.79
N SER A 30 -17.50 10.05 0.54
CA SER A 30 -18.11 11.30 0.04
C SER A 30 -19.63 11.16 -0.15
N LEU A 31 -20.12 9.99 -0.56
CA LEU A 31 -21.55 9.69 -0.73
C LEU A 31 -22.31 9.63 0.60
N PHE A 32 -21.66 9.12 1.66
CA PHE A 32 -22.26 9.03 3.00
C PHE A 32 -21.96 10.25 3.89
N ALA A 33 -21.27 11.28 3.38
CA ALA A 33 -20.92 12.44 4.18
C ALA A 33 -22.14 13.29 4.59
N ALA A 34 -22.08 13.90 5.77
CA ALA A 34 -23.10 14.84 6.26
C ALA A 34 -22.61 16.31 6.29
N ARG A 35 -21.55 16.64 5.55
CA ARG A 35 -21.00 18.01 5.45
C ARG A 35 -21.13 18.54 4.04
N THR A 36 -21.67 19.76 3.91
CA THR A 36 -21.98 20.43 2.63
C THR A 36 -20.85 20.36 1.61
N GLY A 37 -19.60 20.61 2.00
CA GLY A 37 -18.45 20.56 1.11
C GLY A 37 -18.19 19.19 0.47
N ARG A 38 -18.42 18.08 1.21
CA ARG A 38 -18.26 16.71 0.67
C ARG A 38 -19.45 16.31 -0.19
N CYS A 39 -20.67 16.66 0.22
CA CYS A 39 -21.90 16.35 -0.52
C CYS A 39 -21.98 17.08 -1.87
N ARG A 40 -21.32 18.25 -2.00
CA ARG A 40 -21.25 18.95 -3.28
C ARG A 40 -20.71 18.07 -4.39
N LYS A 41 -19.89 17.06 -4.13
CA LYS A 41 -19.38 16.18 -5.20
C LYS A 41 -20.47 15.40 -5.94
N ILE A 42 -21.63 15.17 -5.33
CA ILE A 42 -22.69 14.30 -5.86
C ILE A 42 -23.21 14.78 -7.22
N HIS A 43 -23.34 16.10 -7.44
CA HIS A 43 -23.83 16.61 -8.73
C HIS A 43 -22.89 16.30 -9.91
N ASN A 44 -21.59 16.11 -9.64
CA ASN A 44 -20.62 15.72 -10.66
C ASN A 44 -20.50 14.19 -10.83
N ILE A 45 -21.20 13.41 -10.01
CA ILE A 45 -21.33 11.96 -10.19
C ILE A 45 -22.52 11.65 -11.11
N ALA A 46 -23.56 12.48 -11.10
CA ALA A 46 -24.71 12.29 -11.98
C ALA A 46 -24.27 12.24 -13.46
N ASP A 47 -24.91 11.36 -14.24
CA ASP A 47 -24.64 11.11 -15.65
C ASP A 47 -23.18 10.73 -15.98
N SER A 48 -22.46 10.17 -15.00
CA SER A 48 -21.06 9.75 -15.17
C SER A 48 -20.89 8.23 -15.29
N VAL A 49 -19.71 7.82 -15.78
CA VAL A 49 -19.24 6.43 -15.71
C VAL A 49 -18.29 6.30 -14.54
N VAL A 50 -18.61 5.43 -13.59
CA VAL A 50 -17.78 5.13 -12.42
C VAL A 50 -17.12 3.77 -12.62
N ILE A 51 -15.79 3.78 -12.76
CA ILE A 51 -14.98 2.56 -12.83
C ILE A 51 -14.48 2.23 -11.43
N LEU A 52 -14.94 1.12 -10.87
CA LEU A 52 -14.47 0.59 -9.59
C LEU A 52 -13.42 -0.49 -9.87
N ASP A 53 -12.16 -0.12 -9.68
CA ASP A 53 -11.05 -1.06 -9.74
C ASP A 53 -10.94 -1.87 -8.44
N GLU A 54 -10.55 -3.13 -8.57
CA GLU A 54 -10.48 -4.12 -7.50
C GLU A 54 -11.78 -4.18 -6.66
N ALA A 55 -12.95 -4.21 -7.31
CA ALA A 55 -14.26 -4.16 -6.65
C ALA A 55 -14.46 -5.25 -5.56
N GLN A 56 -13.69 -6.33 -5.60
CA GLN A 56 -13.65 -7.39 -4.58
C GLN A 56 -13.01 -6.98 -3.25
N GLN A 57 -12.29 -5.85 -3.21
CA GLN A 57 -11.72 -5.27 -2.00
C GLN A 57 -12.76 -4.46 -1.18
N ILE A 58 -14.02 -4.37 -1.63
CA ILE A 58 -15.10 -3.74 -0.86
C ILE A 58 -15.35 -4.56 0.42
N PRO A 59 -15.13 -3.99 1.62
CA PRO A 59 -15.25 -4.75 2.86
C PRO A 59 -16.68 -5.22 3.08
N ARG A 60 -16.82 -6.47 3.51
CA ARG A 60 -18.13 -7.10 3.70
C ARG A 60 -19.05 -6.28 4.59
N GLU A 61 -18.52 -5.73 5.68
CA GLU A 61 -19.26 -4.94 6.66
C GLU A 61 -19.97 -3.69 6.11
N PHE A 62 -19.60 -3.23 4.91
CA PHE A 62 -20.20 -2.09 4.20
C PHE A 62 -20.88 -2.46 2.87
N GLN A 63 -20.90 -3.74 2.47
CA GLN A 63 -21.44 -4.15 1.17
C GLN A 63 -22.90 -3.73 0.97
N LYS A 64 -23.74 -3.86 2.01
CA LYS A 64 -25.16 -3.48 1.90
C LYS A 64 -25.37 -1.98 1.68
N PRO A 65 -24.88 -1.06 2.54
CA PRO A 65 -25.06 0.36 2.27
C PRO A 65 -24.45 0.79 0.92
N ILE A 66 -23.30 0.23 0.54
CA ILE A 66 -22.65 0.51 -0.75
C ILE A 66 -23.54 0.10 -1.93
N THR A 67 -23.98 -1.16 -1.97
CA THR A 67 -24.81 -1.65 -3.09
C THR A 67 -26.17 -0.97 -3.15
N ASP A 68 -26.78 -0.65 -2.00
CA ASP A 68 -28.01 0.15 -1.94
C ASP A 68 -27.82 1.53 -2.58
N THR A 69 -26.70 2.20 -2.28
CA THR A 69 -26.36 3.52 -2.85
C THR A 69 -26.04 3.43 -4.34
N MET A 70 -25.27 2.43 -4.77
CA MET A 70 -24.97 2.21 -6.18
C MET A 70 -26.24 1.97 -7.00
N ARG A 71 -27.21 1.23 -6.46
CA ARG A 71 -28.52 1.04 -7.12
C ARG A 71 -29.27 2.36 -7.31
N VAL A 72 -29.29 3.21 -6.28
CA VAL A 72 -29.92 4.53 -6.36
C VAL A 72 -29.22 5.39 -7.40
N LEU A 73 -27.88 5.43 -7.40
CA LEU A 73 -27.10 6.19 -8.38
C LEU A 73 -27.35 5.71 -9.82
N ALA A 74 -27.40 4.40 -10.04
CA ALA A 74 -27.66 3.83 -11.36
C ALA A 74 -29.09 4.10 -11.85
N ARG A 75 -30.09 3.98 -10.96
CA ARG A 75 -31.50 4.15 -11.30
C ARG A 75 -31.91 5.61 -11.45
N ASP A 76 -31.49 6.46 -10.52
CA ASP A 76 -32.05 7.82 -10.35
C ASP A 76 -31.10 8.93 -10.81
N TYR A 77 -29.79 8.65 -10.97
CA TYR A 77 -28.77 9.65 -11.28
C TYR A 77 -28.04 9.38 -12.60
N GLY A 78 -28.48 8.42 -13.41
CA GLY A 78 -27.88 8.11 -14.71
C GLY A 78 -26.46 7.53 -14.65
N VAL A 79 -26.03 7.04 -13.48
CA VAL A 79 -24.65 6.55 -13.28
C VAL A 79 -24.47 5.15 -13.86
N THR A 80 -23.45 4.96 -14.68
CA THR A 80 -23.05 3.62 -15.16
C THR A 80 -21.85 3.13 -14.36
N PHE A 81 -21.96 1.95 -13.74
CA PHE A 81 -20.85 1.34 -13.01
C PHE A 81 -20.15 0.28 -13.87
N VAL A 82 -18.82 0.35 -13.93
CA VAL A 82 -17.96 -0.70 -14.49
C VAL A 82 -17.13 -1.28 -13.35
N LEU A 83 -17.32 -2.57 -13.05
CA LEU A 83 -16.58 -3.26 -12.00
C LEU A 83 -15.38 -4.00 -12.61
N CYS A 84 -14.18 -3.52 -12.35
CA CYS A 84 -12.95 -4.20 -12.74
C CYS A 84 -12.50 -5.09 -11.59
N THR A 85 -12.46 -6.40 -11.81
CA THR A 85 -12.14 -7.36 -10.76
C THR A 85 -11.62 -8.67 -11.34
N ALA A 86 -10.68 -9.30 -10.64
CA ALA A 86 -10.25 -10.67 -10.95
C ALA A 86 -11.39 -11.69 -10.75
N THR A 87 -12.34 -11.40 -9.84
CA THR A 87 -13.51 -12.21 -9.60
C THR A 87 -14.72 -11.37 -9.21
N PRO A 88 -15.88 -11.55 -9.86
CA PRO A 88 -17.09 -10.84 -9.49
C PRO A 88 -17.31 -10.93 -7.97
N PRO A 89 -17.27 -9.82 -7.23
CA PRO A 89 -17.59 -9.89 -5.83
C PRO A 89 -19.04 -10.35 -5.67
N GLU A 90 -19.37 -10.97 -4.53
CA GLU A 90 -20.75 -11.34 -4.18
C GLU A 90 -21.61 -10.10 -3.86
N LEU A 91 -21.55 -9.10 -4.70
CA LEU A 91 -22.40 -7.92 -4.67
C LEU A 91 -23.73 -8.18 -5.36
N GLY A 92 -23.92 -9.34 -6.02
CA GLY A 92 -25.19 -9.74 -6.61
C GLY A 92 -26.27 -10.11 -5.58
N ARG A 93 -27.49 -10.34 -6.06
CA ARG A 93 -28.62 -10.76 -5.22
C ARG A 93 -28.37 -12.15 -4.62
N GLU A 94 -28.60 -12.31 -3.33
CA GLU A 94 -28.49 -13.57 -2.59
C GLU A 94 -29.85 -13.96 -2.03
N THR A 95 -30.23 -15.23 -2.25
CA THR A 95 -31.44 -15.84 -1.70
C THR A 95 -31.09 -17.04 -0.84
N ASN A 96 -31.74 -17.17 0.31
CA ASN A 96 -31.57 -18.37 1.15
C ASN A 96 -32.29 -19.59 0.54
N VAL A 97 -32.11 -20.75 1.19
CA VAL A 97 -32.70 -22.03 0.77
C VAL A 97 -34.24 -21.99 0.72
N PHE A 98 -34.86 -21.06 1.45
CA PHE A 98 -36.32 -20.85 1.47
C PHE A 98 -36.80 -19.84 0.42
N GLY A 99 -35.93 -19.40 -0.50
CA GLY A 99 -36.27 -18.44 -1.55
C GLY A 99 -36.40 -16.99 -1.07
N GLN A 100 -36.10 -16.69 0.20
CA GLN A 100 -36.14 -15.33 0.72
C GLN A 100 -34.86 -14.60 0.33
N THR A 101 -34.99 -13.36 -0.14
CA THR A 101 -33.83 -12.53 -0.46
C THR A 101 -33.18 -12.03 0.82
N VAL A 102 -31.99 -12.56 1.12
CA VAL A 102 -31.19 -12.16 2.29
C VAL A 102 -30.30 -10.96 1.97
N PHE A 103 -30.01 -10.73 0.69
CA PHE A 103 -29.25 -9.59 0.22
C PHE A 103 -29.71 -9.19 -1.17
N GLN A 104 -30.14 -7.95 -1.35
CA GLN A 104 -30.66 -7.49 -2.64
C GLN A 104 -29.53 -7.27 -3.67
N GLY A 105 -28.36 -6.83 -3.21
CA GLY A 105 -27.19 -6.60 -4.06
C GLY A 105 -27.42 -5.62 -5.21
N LEU A 106 -26.54 -5.69 -6.21
CA LEU A 106 -26.65 -5.05 -7.51
C LEU A 106 -27.53 -5.92 -8.42
N PRO A 107 -28.57 -5.36 -9.05
CA PRO A 107 -29.37 -6.07 -10.03
C PRO A 107 -28.57 -6.22 -11.33
N GLU A 108 -28.72 -7.36 -12.01
CA GLU A 108 -28.29 -7.53 -13.42
C GLU A 108 -26.81 -7.20 -13.70
N ILE A 109 -25.89 -7.90 -13.02
CA ILE A 109 -24.47 -7.82 -13.34
C ILE A 109 -24.23 -8.47 -14.71
N HIS A 110 -23.92 -7.66 -15.73
CA HIS A 110 -23.55 -8.13 -17.06
C HIS A 110 -22.04 -8.34 -17.15
N GLU A 111 -21.63 -9.58 -17.45
CA GLU A 111 -20.24 -9.90 -17.68
C GLU A 111 -19.80 -9.39 -19.06
N ILE A 112 -18.80 -8.50 -19.08
CA ILE A 112 -18.28 -7.90 -20.31
C ILE A 112 -17.24 -8.82 -20.99
N MET A 113 -16.52 -9.63 -20.21
CA MET A 113 -15.41 -10.44 -20.70
C MET A 113 -15.89 -11.84 -21.14
N GLU A 114 -15.65 -12.16 -22.41
CA GLU A 114 -15.84 -13.51 -22.96
C GLU A 114 -14.65 -14.44 -22.61
N ASP A 115 -14.94 -15.72 -22.39
CA ASP A 115 -13.96 -16.80 -22.14
C ASP A 115 -12.78 -16.44 -21.21
N LYS A 116 -13.12 -16.19 -19.94
CA LYS A 116 -12.15 -15.87 -18.87
C LYS A 116 -11.05 -16.93 -18.73
N ALA A 117 -11.37 -18.19 -18.99
CA ALA A 117 -10.43 -19.30 -18.84
C ALA A 117 -9.33 -19.22 -19.92
N ALA A 118 -9.70 -19.05 -21.19
CA ALA A 118 -8.73 -18.85 -22.26
C ALA A 118 -7.89 -17.59 -22.06
N LEU A 119 -8.52 -16.50 -21.58
CA LEU A 119 -7.80 -15.26 -21.28
C LEU A 119 -6.77 -15.46 -20.15
N ALA A 120 -7.17 -16.11 -19.05
CA ALA A 120 -6.28 -16.42 -17.93
C ALA A 120 -5.09 -17.29 -18.39
N GLN A 121 -5.35 -18.30 -19.23
CA GLN A 121 -4.29 -19.16 -19.77
C GLN A 121 -3.31 -18.38 -20.66
N ARG A 122 -3.82 -17.52 -21.56
CA ARG A 122 -2.99 -16.68 -22.45
C ARG A 122 -2.17 -15.63 -21.67
N LEU A 123 -2.71 -15.14 -20.57
CA LEU A 123 -2.08 -14.16 -19.69
C LEU A 123 -1.22 -14.80 -18.59
N ARG A 124 -1.14 -16.14 -18.51
CA ARG A 124 -0.28 -16.80 -17.53
C ARG A 124 1.17 -16.35 -17.69
N ARG A 125 1.74 -15.82 -16.62
CA ARG A 125 3.13 -15.34 -16.54
C ARG A 125 3.96 -16.07 -15.51
N VAL A 126 3.30 -16.77 -14.59
CA VAL A 126 3.92 -17.32 -13.39
C VAL A 126 3.51 -18.77 -13.15
N ASN A 127 4.36 -19.48 -12.42
CA ASN A 127 4.02 -20.72 -11.75
C ASN A 127 4.00 -20.48 -10.23
N VAL A 128 2.86 -20.73 -9.59
CA VAL A 128 2.72 -20.59 -8.13
C VAL A 128 2.95 -21.95 -7.49
N ARG A 129 4.03 -22.06 -6.71
CA ARG A 129 4.34 -23.23 -5.89
C ARG A 129 3.85 -22.99 -4.48
N LEU A 130 2.73 -23.63 -4.13
CA LEU A 130 2.22 -23.68 -2.76
C LEU A 130 2.98 -24.74 -1.94
N PRO A 131 3.08 -24.58 -0.61
CA PRO A 131 3.65 -25.61 0.24
C PRO A 131 2.75 -26.85 0.25
N GLU A 132 3.32 -28.02 0.49
CA GLU A 132 2.52 -29.23 0.66
C GLU A 132 1.61 -29.12 1.89
N LYS A 133 0.49 -29.84 1.88
CA LYS A 133 -0.53 -29.77 2.94
C LYS A 133 0.10 -29.91 4.34
N ASP A 134 0.99 -30.89 4.52
CA ASP A 134 1.62 -31.22 5.80
C ASP A 134 3.07 -30.71 5.90
N ALA A 135 3.52 -29.84 4.98
CA ALA A 135 4.84 -29.24 5.05
C ALA A 135 5.03 -28.47 6.37
N PRO A 136 6.14 -28.70 7.10
CA PRO A 136 6.42 -28.00 8.33
C PRO A 136 6.60 -26.50 8.07
N LYS A 137 6.44 -25.70 9.13
CA LYS A 137 6.82 -24.30 9.06
C LYS A 137 8.34 -24.18 8.92
N GLN A 138 8.77 -23.28 8.08
CA GLN A 138 10.17 -22.94 7.85
C GLN A 138 10.60 -21.81 8.80
N SER A 139 11.79 -21.94 9.35
CA SER A 139 12.53 -20.86 10.01
C SER A 139 12.91 -19.78 8.99
N TRP A 140 13.19 -18.56 9.47
CA TRP A 140 13.67 -17.49 8.58
C TRP A 140 15.02 -17.80 7.95
N GLN A 141 15.86 -18.63 8.59
CA GLN A 141 17.13 -19.05 8.03
C GLN A 141 16.92 -20.00 6.84
N GLU A 142 16.06 -21.01 6.97
CA GLU A 142 15.73 -21.91 5.85
C GLU A 142 15.17 -21.14 4.64
N VAL A 143 14.26 -20.20 4.88
CA VAL A 143 13.72 -19.33 3.81
C VAL A 143 14.81 -18.43 3.21
N ALA A 144 15.71 -17.90 4.03
CA ALA A 144 16.82 -17.08 3.56
C ALA A 144 17.82 -17.89 2.71
N ASP A 145 18.11 -19.13 3.10
CA ASP A 145 19.00 -20.03 2.37
C ASP A 145 18.39 -20.42 1.01
N GLU A 146 17.08 -20.67 0.96
CA GLU A 146 16.34 -20.88 -0.30
C GLU A 146 16.40 -19.64 -1.21
N ILE A 147 16.13 -18.44 -0.67
CA ILE A 147 16.21 -17.17 -1.42
C ILE A 147 17.63 -16.93 -1.93
N ALA A 148 18.65 -17.26 -1.14
CA ALA A 148 20.04 -17.07 -1.51
C ALA A 148 20.49 -17.94 -2.70
N GLY A 149 19.73 -18.99 -3.03
CA GLY A 149 19.92 -19.81 -4.23
C GLY A 149 19.50 -19.11 -5.54
N HIS A 150 18.92 -17.92 -5.48
CA HIS A 150 18.44 -17.17 -6.65
C HIS A 150 19.11 -15.79 -6.77
N ASP A 151 19.42 -15.40 -8.01
CA ASP A 151 20.11 -14.12 -8.30
C ASP A 151 19.23 -12.87 -8.10
N CYS A 152 17.91 -12.99 -8.20
CA CYS A 152 17.03 -11.83 -8.10
C CYS A 152 15.66 -12.20 -7.53
N VAL A 153 15.38 -11.79 -6.30
CA VAL A 153 14.17 -12.19 -5.56
C VAL A 153 13.49 -10.98 -4.92
N LEU A 154 12.16 -10.98 -4.99
CA LEU A 154 11.31 -10.19 -4.11
C LEU A 154 10.66 -11.12 -3.07
N ALA A 155 10.97 -10.93 -1.80
CA ALA A 155 10.36 -11.64 -0.69
C ALA A 155 9.33 -10.74 0.02
N VAL A 156 8.07 -11.16 0.03
CA VAL A 156 6.95 -10.43 0.63
C VAL A 156 6.48 -11.16 1.89
N VAL A 157 6.48 -10.46 3.03
CA VAL A 157 6.13 -11.02 4.33
C VAL A 157 5.01 -10.23 5.02
N ASN A 158 4.32 -10.88 5.95
CA ASN A 158 3.09 -10.33 6.55
C ASN A 158 3.31 -9.15 7.50
N THR A 159 4.49 -9.02 8.11
CA THR A 159 4.76 -7.97 9.11
C THR A 159 6.17 -7.40 8.96
N ARG A 160 6.39 -6.20 9.48
CA ARG A 160 7.72 -5.56 9.54
C ARG A 160 8.70 -6.38 10.39
N ALA A 161 8.23 -6.98 11.49
CA ALA A 161 9.04 -7.84 12.33
C ALA A 161 9.55 -9.07 11.55
N HIS A 162 8.70 -9.67 10.71
CA HIS A 162 9.09 -10.77 9.83
C HIS A 162 10.11 -10.29 8.78
N ALA A 163 9.92 -9.08 8.23
CA ALA A 163 10.83 -8.50 7.25
C ALA A 163 12.23 -8.32 7.84
N ARG A 164 12.33 -7.83 9.08
CA ARG A 164 13.61 -7.70 9.80
C ARG A 164 14.29 -9.05 10.02
N LYS A 165 13.55 -10.07 10.48
CA LYS A 165 14.09 -11.41 10.70
C LYS A 165 14.64 -12.03 9.42
N LEU A 166 13.86 -11.99 8.33
CA LEU A 166 14.28 -12.52 7.05
C LEU A 166 15.48 -11.76 6.47
N PHE A 167 15.45 -10.42 6.51
CA PHE A 167 16.55 -9.58 6.03
C PHE A 167 17.86 -9.82 6.80
N ALA A 168 17.77 -10.05 8.11
CA ALA A 168 18.92 -10.38 8.94
C ALA A 168 19.47 -11.80 8.67
N ALA A 169 18.59 -12.75 8.35
CA ALA A 169 18.97 -14.13 8.02
C ALA A 169 19.60 -14.27 6.61
N LEU A 170 19.29 -13.35 5.69
CA LEU A 170 19.91 -13.33 4.36
C LEU A 170 21.43 -13.06 4.44
N PRO A 171 22.26 -13.79 3.67
CA PRO A 171 23.70 -13.62 3.72
C PRO A 171 24.14 -12.23 3.25
N ASN A 172 25.38 -11.85 3.57
CA ASN A 172 25.96 -10.56 3.16
C ASN A 172 26.68 -10.63 1.79
N THR A 173 26.47 -11.72 1.03
CA THR A 173 27.07 -11.93 -0.29
C THR A 173 26.30 -11.24 -1.42
N GLY A 174 25.06 -10.81 -1.16
CA GLY A 174 24.18 -10.15 -2.11
C GLY A 174 23.73 -8.77 -1.64
N ILE A 175 23.12 -8.03 -2.56
CA ILE A 175 22.52 -6.72 -2.36
C ILE A 175 21.17 -6.91 -1.68
N LYS A 176 21.02 -6.38 -0.46
CA LYS A 176 19.78 -6.49 0.32
C LYS A 176 19.07 -5.15 0.40
N LEU A 177 17.82 -5.09 -0.04
CA LEU A 177 16.98 -3.88 0.03
C LEU A 177 15.66 -4.16 0.75
N HIS A 178 15.08 -3.13 1.37
CA HIS A 178 13.81 -3.22 2.09
C HIS A 178 12.78 -2.22 1.56
N LEU A 179 11.50 -2.58 1.60
CA LEU A 179 10.38 -1.67 1.36
C LEU A 179 9.25 -1.90 2.36
N SER A 180 8.82 -0.85 3.06
CA SER A 180 7.64 -0.89 3.93
C SER A 180 6.94 0.46 4.06
N ALA A 181 5.75 0.45 4.68
CA ALA A 181 4.93 1.64 4.90
C ALA A 181 5.56 2.65 5.90
N ASN A 182 6.54 2.23 6.72
CA ASN A 182 7.24 3.12 7.66
C ASN A 182 8.30 3.99 6.98
N MET A 183 8.58 3.74 5.70
CA MET A 183 9.35 4.66 4.86
C MET A 183 8.43 5.76 4.34
N CYS A 184 8.88 7.01 4.27
CA CYS A 184 8.10 8.06 3.62
C CYS A 184 8.12 7.91 2.10
N ALA A 185 7.24 8.62 1.39
CA ALA A 185 7.14 8.52 -0.07
C ALA A 185 8.45 8.89 -0.78
N ALA A 186 9.19 9.88 -0.27
CA ALA A 186 10.51 10.25 -0.80
C ALA A 186 11.53 9.10 -0.66
N HIS A 187 11.62 8.49 0.52
CA HIS A 187 12.50 7.35 0.78
C HIS A 187 12.14 6.15 -0.11
N ARG A 188 10.86 5.76 -0.17
CA ARG A 188 10.41 4.67 -1.04
C ARG A 188 10.74 4.91 -2.50
N ALA A 189 10.61 6.16 -2.98
CA ALA A 189 10.92 6.50 -4.35
C ALA A 189 12.40 6.28 -4.70
N GLU A 190 13.32 6.65 -3.79
CA GLU A 190 14.77 6.38 -3.96
C GLU A 190 15.03 4.88 -4.05
N ILE A 191 14.51 4.08 -3.11
CA ILE A 191 14.71 2.63 -3.09
C ILE A 191 14.09 1.95 -4.32
N ILE A 192 12.88 2.33 -4.72
CA ILE A 192 12.23 1.79 -5.94
C ILE A 192 13.05 2.10 -7.19
N ALA A 193 13.57 3.32 -7.32
CA ALA A 193 14.41 3.69 -8.45
C ALA A 193 15.74 2.89 -8.46
N LEU A 194 16.31 2.62 -7.29
CA LEU A 194 17.51 1.79 -7.14
C LEU A 194 17.23 0.33 -7.50
N ILE A 195 16.11 -0.24 -7.02
CA ILE A 195 15.67 -1.60 -7.40
C ILE A 195 15.49 -1.69 -8.92
N ARG A 196 14.84 -0.71 -9.55
CA ARG A 196 14.67 -0.68 -11.02
C ARG A 196 16.00 -0.70 -11.76
N ARG A 197 17.02 0.00 -11.23
CA ARG A 197 18.37 -0.05 -11.77
C ARG A 197 18.92 -1.47 -11.67
N TYR A 198 18.92 -2.10 -10.49
CA TYR A 198 19.42 -3.47 -10.34
C TYR A 198 18.66 -4.49 -11.22
N LEU A 199 17.34 -4.38 -11.33
CA LEU A 199 16.53 -5.21 -12.23
C LEU A 199 16.92 -5.05 -13.71
N ARG A 200 17.38 -3.86 -14.12
CA ARG A 200 17.90 -3.65 -15.47
C ARG A 200 19.23 -4.37 -15.68
N PHE A 201 20.14 -4.32 -14.71
CA PHE A 201 21.42 -5.04 -14.74
C PHE A 201 21.20 -6.56 -14.75
N TYR A 202 20.27 -7.06 -13.93
CA TYR A 202 19.86 -8.48 -13.94
C TYR A 202 19.41 -8.92 -15.34
N ARG A 203 18.49 -8.17 -15.96
CA ARG A 203 17.97 -8.47 -17.30
C ARG A 203 19.04 -8.40 -18.39
N ALA A 204 20.07 -7.58 -18.20
CA ALA A 204 21.19 -7.46 -19.13
C ALA A 204 22.27 -8.54 -18.91
N GLY A 205 22.15 -9.39 -17.88
CA GLY A 205 23.20 -10.34 -17.50
C GLY A 205 24.44 -9.67 -16.90
N LEU A 206 24.28 -8.45 -16.37
CA LEU A 206 25.36 -7.61 -15.82
C LEU A 206 25.29 -7.48 -14.29
N LEU A 207 24.41 -8.23 -13.64
CA LEU A 207 24.29 -8.20 -12.19
C LEU A 207 25.42 -9.04 -11.58
N GLU A 208 26.36 -8.39 -10.90
CA GLU A 208 27.55 -9.04 -10.31
C GLU A 208 27.25 -9.75 -8.97
N GLN A 209 26.21 -9.31 -8.26
CA GLN A 209 25.81 -9.86 -6.96
C GLN A 209 24.29 -10.06 -6.93
N PRO A 210 23.79 -11.13 -6.30
CA PRO A 210 22.36 -11.36 -6.18
C PRO A 210 21.62 -10.17 -5.56
N LEU A 211 20.41 -9.89 -6.02
CA LEU A 211 19.52 -8.87 -5.47
C LEU A 211 18.39 -9.54 -4.69
N TRP A 212 18.29 -9.23 -3.40
CA TRP A 212 17.18 -9.68 -2.56
C TRP A 212 16.45 -8.49 -1.96
N VAL A 213 15.17 -8.35 -2.30
CA VAL A 213 14.31 -7.29 -1.79
C VAL A 213 13.31 -7.89 -0.82
N VAL A 214 13.33 -7.47 0.44
CA VAL A 214 12.35 -7.90 1.45
C VAL A 214 11.31 -6.79 1.64
N SER A 215 10.04 -7.08 1.45
CA SER A 215 8.94 -6.11 1.59
C SER A 215 7.80 -6.63 2.44
N THR A 216 7.01 -5.71 3.00
CA THR A 216 5.67 -6.03 3.50
C THR A 216 4.63 -5.96 2.37
N GLN A 217 3.34 -5.95 2.69
CA GLN A 217 2.24 -5.84 1.71
C GLN A 217 2.26 -4.53 0.89
N LEU A 218 3.16 -3.58 1.19
CA LEU A 218 3.29 -2.33 0.43
C LEU A 218 3.48 -2.57 -1.07
N ILE A 219 4.26 -3.60 -1.44
CA ILE A 219 4.55 -3.90 -2.85
C ILE A 219 3.35 -4.50 -3.60
N GLU A 220 2.37 -5.03 -2.87
CA GLU A 220 1.19 -5.68 -3.44
C GLU A 220 0.34 -4.65 -4.24
N ALA A 221 0.31 -3.38 -3.81
CA ALA A 221 -0.42 -2.30 -4.46
C ALA A 221 0.46 -1.08 -4.83
N GLY A 222 0.33 -0.61 -6.07
CA GLY A 222 0.83 0.72 -6.47
C GLY A 222 2.33 0.86 -6.77
N VAL A 223 3.12 -0.22 -6.73
CA VAL A 223 4.55 -0.18 -7.09
C VAL A 223 4.82 -1.04 -8.33
N ASP A 224 5.30 -0.40 -9.40
CA ASP A 224 5.63 -1.07 -10.66
C ASP A 224 7.07 -1.62 -10.63
N LEU A 225 7.18 -2.88 -10.20
CA LEU A 225 8.38 -3.72 -10.19
C LEU A 225 8.03 -5.11 -10.73
N ASP A 226 9.03 -5.75 -11.35
CA ASP A 226 8.88 -7.01 -12.08
C ASP A 226 10.13 -7.87 -11.87
N PHE A 227 10.00 -8.91 -11.04
CA PHE A 227 11.06 -9.83 -10.62
C PHE A 227 10.91 -11.20 -11.31
N PRO A 228 11.99 -11.98 -11.48
CA PRO A 228 11.89 -13.33 -12.02
C PRO A 228 11.36 -14.35 -10.99
N VAL A 229 11.62 -14.10 -9.70
CA VAL A 229 11.27 -14.97 -8.58
C VAL A 229 10.67 -14.13 -7.45
N VAL A 230 9.54 -14.58 -6.91
CA VAL A 230 8.86 -13.96 -5.78
C VAL A 230 8.62 -14.99 -4.69
N TYR A 231 9.07 -14.69 -3.47
CA TYR A 231 8.73 -15.45 -2.28
C TYR A 231 7.60 -14.73 -1.54
N ARG A 232 6.54 -15.44 -1.15
CA ARG A 232 5.44 -14.87 -0.39
C ARG A 232 5.17 -15.71 0.85
N ALA A 233 5.27 -15.10 2.04
CA ALA A 233 4.80 -15.76 3.25
C ALA A 233 3.31 -16.08 3.10
N MET A 234 2.85 -17.22 3.61
CA MET A 234 1.44 -17.63 3.50
C MET A 234 0.50 -16.49 3.93
N ALA A 235 -0.51 -16.22 3.12
CA ALA A 235 -1.45 -15.11 3.28
C ALA A 235 -2.79 -15.44 2.58
N GLY A 236 -3.69 -14.46 2.54
CA GLY A 236 -4.88 -14.52 1.69
C GLY A 236 -4.53 -14.77 0.23
N LEU A 237 -5.38 -15.50 -0.50
CA LEU A 237 -5.15 -15.85 -1.90
C LEU A 237 -5.05 -14.59 -2.78
N ASP A 238 -5.77 -13.53 -2.41
CA ASP A 238 -5.71 -12.21 -3.04
C ASP A 238 -4.34 -11.55 -2.85
N SER A 239 -3.79 -11.52 -1.64
CA SER A 239 -2.41 -11.06 -1.41
C SER A 239 -1.38 -11.92 -2.16
N ILE A 240 -1.58 -13.23 -2.25
CA ILE A 240 -0.69 -14.12 -3.02
C ILE A 240 -0.72 -13.74 -4.52
N ALA A 241 -1.89 -13.50 -5.11
CA ALA A 241 -1.97 -13.05 -6.49
C ALA A 241 -1.41 -11.64 -6.72
N GLN A 242 -1.63 -10.71 -5.79
CA GLN A 242 -1.05 -9.38 -5.90
C GLN A 242 0.48 -9.42 -5.90
N ALA A 243 1.08 -10.27 -5.06
CA ALA A 243 2.51 -10.54 -5.08
C ALA A 243 2.94 -11.25 -6.37
N ALA A 244 2.16 -12.23 -6.85
CA ALA A 244 2.41 -12.91 -8.12
C ALA A 244 2.38 -11.94 -9.33
N GLY A 245 1.56 -10.89 -9.27
CA GLY A 245 1.52 -9.80 -10.24
C GLY A 245 2.78 -8.90 -10.27
N ARG A 246 3.76 -9.17 -9.39
CA ARG A 246 5.11 -8.58 -9.39
C ARG A 246 6.18 -9.57 -9.90
N CYS A 247 5.77 -10.77 -10.30
CA CYS A 247 6.64 -11.81 -10.84
C CYS A 247 6.40 -11.97 -12.34
N ASN A 248 7.43 -11.76 -13.16
CA ASN A 248 7.39 -11.84 -14.63
C ASN A 248 6.16 -11.14 -15.25
N ARG A 249 5.71 -10.04 -14.64
CA ARG A 249 4.51 -9.27 -14.99
C ARG A 249 4.51 -8.88 -16.47
N GLU A 250 5.67 -8.45 -16.94
CA GLU A 250 5.88 -7.97 -18.31
C GLU A 250 6.16 -9.12 -19.30
N GLY A 251 6.22 -10.38 -18.84
CA GLY A 251 6.50 -11.55 -19.68
C GLY A 251 7.87 -11.51 -20.34
N ARG A 252 8.87 -10.95 -19.65
CA ARG A 252 10.22 -10.71 -20.17
C ARG A 252 11.11 -11.94 -20.14
N LEU A 253 10.75 -12.97 -19.37
CA LEU A 253 11.48 -14.24 -19.38
C LEU A 253 11.32 -14.95 -20.75
N PRO A 254 12.38 -15.63 -21.25
CA PRO A 254 12.30 -16.37 -22.51
C PRO A 254 11.22 -17.45 -22.45
N LYS A 255 10.29 -17.46 -23.41
CA LYS A 255 9.30 -18.55 -23.50
C LYS A 255 10.00 -19.89 -23.75
N PRO A 256 9.55 -20.99 -23.12
CA PRO A 256 8.33 -21.15 -22.32
C PRO A 256 8.49 -20.87 -20.81
N MET A 257 9.59 -20.26 -20.36
CA MET A 257 9.81 -19.98 -18.94
C MET A 257 8.78 -18.99 -18.39
N LEU A 258 8.28 -19.30 -17.19
CA LEU A 258 7.40 -18.46 -16.40
C LEU A 258 8.18 -17.95 -15.18
N GLY A 259 7.72 -16.86 -14.58
CA GLY A 259 8.22 -16.42 -13.29
C GLY A 259 7.84 -17.42 -12.19
N GLU A 260 8.66 -17.55 -11.17
CA GLU A 260 8.39 -18.44 -10.05
C GLU A 260 7.82 -17.67 -8.86
N VAL A 261 6.71 -18.15 -8.31
CA VAL A 261 6.14 -17.61 -7.07
C VAL A 261 6.13 -18.73 -6.04
N VAL A 262 6.98 -18.64 -5.03
CA VAL A 262 7.07 -19.63 -3.95
C VAL A 262 6.31 -19.11 -2.74
N VAL A 263 5.29 -19.85 -2.32
CA VAL A 263 4.55 -19.55 -1.09
C VAL A 263 5.10 -20.43 0.02
N PHE A 264 5.46 -19.82 1.15
CA PHE A 264 6.11 -20.52 2.27
C PHE A 264 5.37 -20.28 3.58
N ARG A 265 5.43 -21.27 4.49
CA ARG A 265 4.88 -21.13 5.85
C ARG A 265 5.99 -20.73 6.80
N ALA A 266 6.04 -19.46 7.18
CA ALA A 266 6.98 -19.01 8.20
C ALA A 266 6.63 -19.58 9.60
N GLU A 267 7.64 -19.76 10.44
CA GLU A 267 7.50 -20.13 11.85
C GLU A 267 6.50 -19.24 12.62
N GLN A 268 6.43 -17.95 12.26
CA GLN A 268 5.40 -17.02 12.73
C GLN A 268 4.38 -16.73 11.63
N GLY A 269 3.10 -17.03 11.90
CA GLY A 269 2.00 -16.79 10.96
C GLY A 269 1.56 -15.33 10.87
N ALA A 270 0.54 -15.04 10.07
CA ALA A 270 -0.05 -13.71 9.97
C ALA A 270 -0.58 -13.20 11.34
N PRO A 271 -0.49 -11.88 11.59
CA PRO A 271 -1.07 -11.25 12.77
C PRO A 271 -2.61 -11.36 12.72
N SER A 272 -3.25 -11.29 13.88
CA SER A 272 -4.71 -11.36 14.01
C SER A 272 -5.44 -10.30 13.18
N GLY A 273 -6.72 -10.57 12.86
CA GLY A 273 -7.55 -9.71 12.02
C GLY A 273 -7.76 -10.29 10.61
N SER A 274 -8.01 -9.42 9.64
CA SER A 274 -8.32 -9.81 8.25
C SER A 274 -7.19 -10.58 7.58
N LEU A 275 -5.92 -10.23 7.86
CA LEU A 275 -4.76 -10.95 7.34
C LEU A 275 -4.74 -12.42 7.80
N ARG A 276 -5.05 -12.68 9.07
CA ARG A 276 -5.15 -14.05 9.60
C ARG A 276 -6.33 -14.79 9.00
N GLN A 277 -7.49 -14.15 8.91
CA GLN A 277 -8.68 -14.73 8.28
C GLN A 277 -8.40 -15.16 6.83
N GLY A 278 -7.78 -14.28 6.03
CA GLY A 278 -7.40 -14.59 4.65
C GLY A 278 -6.42 -15.77 4.59
N GLN A 279 -5.39 -15.76 5.44
CA GLN A 279 -4.43 -16.86 5.53
C GLN A 279 -5.11 -18.20 5.86
N ASP A 280 -5.98 -18.22 6.87
CA ASP A 280 -6.66 -19.44 7.31
C ASP A 280 -7.57 -20.01 6.20
N ILE A 281 -8.26 -19.15 5.44
CA ILE A 281 -9.08 -19.60 4.30
C ILE A 281 -8.21 -20.20 3.19
N THR A 282 -7.07 -19.59 2.86
CA THR A 282 -6.13 -20.15 1.88
C THR A 282 -5.63 -21.52 2.33
N GLU A 283 -5.28 -21.67 3.62
CA GLU A 283 -4.83 -22.95 4.19
C GLU A 283 -5.94 -24.00 4.18
N GLU A 284 -7.19 -23.64 4.49
CA GLU A 284 -8.35 -24.52 4.38
C GLU A 284 -8.57 -25.01 2.94
N MET A 285 -8.45 -24.11 1.96
CA MET A 285 -8.59 -24.45 0.54
C MET A 285 -7.45 -25.34 0.04
N LEU A 286 -6.21 -25.07 0.48
CA LEU A 286 -5.05 -25.90 0.22
C LEU A 286 -5.25 -27.31 0.78
N ALA A 287 -5.68 -27.42 2.04
CA ALA A 287 -5.94 -28.69 2.70
C ALA A 287 -7.07 -29.51 2.05
N ALA A 288 -8.01 -28.84 1.39
CA ALA A 288 -9.10 -29.43 0.62
C ALA A 288 -8.74 -29.77 -0.84
N GLY A 289 -7.50 -29.49 -1.29
CA GLY A 289 -7.05 -29.76 -2.66
C GLY A 289 -7.66 -28.82 -3.71
N LEU A 290 -8.16 -27.65 -3.30
CA LEU A 290 -8.86 -26.70 -4.17
C LEU A 290 -7.92 -25.69 -4.87
N LEU A 291 -6.61 -25.79 -4.64
CA LEU A 291 -5.60 -24.85 -5.14
C LEU A 291 -4.60 -25.49 -6.11
N SER A 292 -5.05 -26.39 -6.98
CA SER A 292 -4.22 -26.96 -8.05
C SER A 292 -3.76 -25.90 -9.06
N ASP A 293 -4.64 -24.94 -9.38
CA ASP A 293 -4.32 -23.67 -10.03
C ASP A 293 -4.77 -22.50 -9.15
N PRO A 294 -3.87 -21.99 -8.27
CA PRO A 294 -4.22 -20.96 -7.30
C PRO A 294 -4.67 -19.64 -7.94
N LEU A 295 -4.28 -19.38 -9.19
CA LEU A 295 -4.60 -18.15 -9.90
C LEU A 295 -5.81 -18.28 -10.83
N SER A 296 -6.48 -19.43 -10.81
CA SER A 296 -7.68 -19.65 -11.62
C SER A 296 -8.86 -18.80 -11.13
N PRO A 297 -9.74 -18.33 -12.04
CA PRO A 297 -10.97 -17.63 -11.65
C PRO A 297 -11.83 -18.43 -10.66
N GLN A 298 -11.83 -19.77 -10.77
CA GLN A 298 -12.56 -20.68 -9.88
C GLN A 298 -12.00 -20.67 -8.46
N ALA A 299 -10.67 -20.75 -8.30
CA ALA A 299 -10.02 -20.69 -6.99
C ALA A 299 -10.32 -19.36 -6.29
N PHE A 300 -10.25 -18.25 -7.02
CA PHE A 300 -10.59 -16.94 -6.47
C PHE A 300 -12.06 -16.79 -6.08
N ALA A 301 -12.99 -17.29 -6.90
CA ALA A 301 -14.42 -17.21 -6.60
C ALA A 301 -14.73 -17.98 -5.31
N GLU A 302 -14.14 -19.16 -5.15
CA GLU A 302 -14.27 -19.97 -3.93
C GLU A 302 -13.62 -19.29 -2.71
N TYR A 303 -12.43 -18.69 -2.87
CA TYR A 303 -11.76 -17.94 -1.82
C TYR A 303 -12.62 -16.77 -1.30
N PHE A 304 -13.10 -15.91 -2.21
CA PHE A 304 -13.90 -14.74 -1.82
C PHE A 304 -15.28 -15.13 -1.30
N ARG A 305 -15.88 -16.22 -1.77
CA ARG A 305 -17.10 -16.78 -1.18
C ARG A 305 -16.89 -17.18 0.28
N ARG A 306 -15.79 -17.88 0.59
CA ARG A 306 -15.43 -18.22 1.98
C ARG A 306 -15.11 -16.99 2.81
N PHE A 307 -14.31 -16.07 2.27
CA PHE A 307 -13.93 -14.82 2.93
C PHE A 307 -15.16 -13.98 3.28
N ASN A 308 -16.11 -13.91 2.34
CA ASN A 308 -17.37 -13.20 2.50
C ASN A 308 -18.51 -14.06 3.08
N SER A 309 -18.26 -15.26 3.60
CA SER A 309 -19.33 -16.05 4.22
C SER A 309 -19.63 -15.62 5.66
N LYS A 310 -18.66 -15.00 6.35
CA LYS A 310 -18.72 -14.69 7.78
C LYS A 310 -18.96 -13.20 8.04
N GLY A 311 -19.78 -12.88 9.06
CA GLY A 311 -20.03 -11.51 9.53
C GLY A 311 -21.39 -10.93 9.11
N SER A 312 -21.57 -9.61 9.28
CA SER A 312 -22.74 -8.86 8.76
C SER A 312 -22.35 -8.09 7.50
N ARG A 313 -23.29 -7.93 6.54
CA ARG A 313 -23.13 -7.06 5.36
C ARG A 313 -23.41 -5.57 5.65
N ASP A 314 -23.93 -5.29 6.84
CA ASP A 314 -24.15 -3.95 7.41
C ASP A 314 -23.84 -3.98 8.92
N LYS A 315 -22.56 -4.17 9.26
CA LYS A 315 -22.13 -4.38 10.66
C LYS A 315 -22.45 -3.17 11.55
N HIS A 316 -22.38 -1.97 10.99
CA HIS A 316 -22.59 -0.72 11.72
C HIS A 316 -24.06 -0.25 11.70
N ASN A 317 -24.95 -1.02 11.06
CA ASN A 317 -26.37 -0.71 10.89
C ASN A 317 -26.59 0.67 10.23
N ILE A 318 -25.83 0.95 9.18
CA ILE A 318 -25.86 2.19 8.41
C ILE A 318 -27.18 2.29 7.65
N THR A 319 -27.70 1.19 7.11
CA THR A 319 -28.95 1.23 6.34
C THR A 319 -30.15 1.60 7.20
N ALA A 320 -30.22 1.17 8.46
CA ALA A 320 -31.24 1.64 9.39
C ALA A 320 -31.08 3.12 9.74
N CYS A 321 -29.86 3.68 9.73
CA CYS A 321 -29.67 5.12 9.93
C CYS A 321 -30.21 5.93 8.74
N LEU A 322 -30.22 5.35 7.54
CA LEU A 322 -30.69 5.97 6.31
C LEU A 322 -32.16 5.67 5.97
N ALA A 323 -32.84 4.87 6.80
CA ALA A 323 -34.27 4.63 6.66
C ALA A 323 -35.05 5.89 7.06
N ALA A 324 -36.04 6.25 6.25
CA ALA A 324 -36.99 7.30 6.57
C ALA A 324 -37.92 6.79 7.69
N HIS A 325 -37.90 7.48 8.83
CA HIS A 325 -38.86 7.27 9.91
C HIS A 325 -39.77 8.48 10.02
N SER A 326 -41.05 8.26 10.29
CA SER A 326 -42.03 9.31 10.57
C SER A 326 -42.62 9.07 11.96
N SER A 327 -42.69 10.12 12.78
CA SER A 327 -43.41 10.14 14.05
C SER A 327 -44.50 11.22 14.00
N GLN A 328 -45.37 11.27 15.02
CA GLN A 328 -46.39 12.33 15.11
C GLN A 328 -45.78 13.73 15.23
N ASP A 329 -44.57 13.83 15.81
CA ASP A 329 -43.87 15.11 16.02
C ASP A 329 -42.86 15.44 14.90
N GLU A 330 -42.36 14.44 14.18
CA GLU A 330 -41.39 14.61 13.08
C GLU A 330 -41.84 13.86 11.83
N PRO A 331 -42.32 14.56 10.78
CA PRO A 331 -42.87 13.92 9.58
C PRO A 331 -41.82 13.15 8.77
N LEU A 332 -40.53 13.50 8.91
CA LEU A 332 -39.41 12.79 8.29
C LEU A 332 -38.14 12.93 9.13
N HIS A 333 -37.64 11.81 9.64
CA HIS A 333 -36.43 11.73 10.42
C HIS A 333 -35.46 10.70 9.80
N ILE A 334 -34.29 11.19 9.35
CA ILE A 334 -33.20 10.38 8.78
C ILE A 334 -31.89 10.75 9.48
N LYS A 335 -31.12 9.75 9.94
CA LYS A 335 -29.90 9.95 10.75
C LYS A 335 -28.64 10.09 9.89
N PHE A 336 -28.62 11.06 8.96
CA PHE A 336 -27.49 11.28 8.05
C PHE A 336 -26.15 11.50 8.77
N ARG A 337 -26.14 12.28 9.87
CA ARG A 337 -24.92 12.54 10.64
C ARG A 337 -24.35 11.26 11.24
N THR A 338 -25.19 10.45 11.87
CA THR A 338 -24.78 9.18 12.48
C THR A 338 -24.35 8.17 11.41
N ALA A 339 -25.02 8.14 10.25
CA ALA A 339 -24.60 7.31 9.12
C ALA A 339 -23.19 7.73 8.64
N ALA A 340 -22.92 9.02 8.50
CA ALA A 340 -21.62 9.55 8.09
C ALA A 340 -20.50 9.26 9.11
N GLU A 341 -20.81 9.22 10.40
CA GLU A 341 -19.85 8.89 11.46
C GLU A 341 -19.50 7.40 11.45
N LYS A 342 -20.49 6.55 11.16
CA LYS A 342 -20.37 5.08 11.11
C LYS A 342 -19.80 4.56 9.79
N PHE A 343 -20.05 5.25 8.67
CA PHE A 343 -19.52 4.87 7.37
C PHE A 343 -18.07 5.35 7.25
N ARG A 344 -17.15 4.55 7.78
CA ARG A 344 -15.70 4.74 7.66
C ARG A 344 -15.11 3.47 7.11
N LEU A 345 -14.70 3.49 5.84
CA LEU A 345 -14.15 2.29 5.20
C LEU A 345 -12.76 1.93 5.75
N ILE A 346 -12.06 2.93 6.28
CA ILE A 346 -10.82 2.77 7.03
C ILE A 346 -11.00 3.48 8.36
N ASP A 347 -10.68 2.81 9.45
CA ASP A 347 -10.61 3.43 10.77
C ASP A 347 -9.50 4.50 10.75
N ASN A 348 -9.90 5.78 10.73
CA ASN A 348 -9.03 6.95 10.70
C ASN A 348 -8.32 7.21 12.05
N ASN A 349 -7.69 6.18 12.63
CA ASN A 349 -6.89 6.27 13.85
C ASN A 349 -5.41 6.56 13.56
N GLY A 350 -5.10 6.94 12.32
CA GLY A 350 -3.76 7.24 11.85
C GLY A 350 -3.41 8.71 12.07
N VAL A 351 -2.29 8.96 12.75
CA VAL A 351 -1.70 10.27 12.95
C VAL A 351 -0.66 10.51 11.85
N ALA A 352 -0.71 11.69 11.22
CA ALA A 352 0.29 12.11 10.23
C ALA A 352 1.56 12.55 10.95
N LEU A 353 2.66 11.85 10.68
CA LEU A 353 3.96 12.09 11.30
C LEU A 353 4.99 12.42 10.22
N ILE A 354 5.62 13.60 10.33
CA ILE A 354 6.71 14.00 9.45
C ILE A 354 7.97 13.30 9.90
N VAL A 355 8.65 12.63 8.98
CA VAL A 355 9.89 11.93 9.25
C VAL A 355 11.06 12.61 8.53
N PRO A 356 12.15 12.92 9.24
CA PRO A 356 13.28 13.68 8.70
C PRO A 356 14.22 12.80 7.87
N PHE A 357 13.68 12.10 6.87
CA PHE A 357 14.47 11.34 5.91
C PHE A 357 15.37 12.29 5.11
N ILE A 358 16.69 12.08 5.17
CA ILE A 358 17.67 12.89 4.44
C ILE A 358 17.69 12.45 2.97
N PRO A 359 17.13 13.25 2.04
CA PRO A 359 17.04 12.86 0.64
C PRO A 359 18.38 13.03 -0.08
N LEU A 360 18.51 12.36 -1.23
CA LEU A 360 19.62 12.58 -2.15
C LEU A 360 19.61 14.02 -2.69
N ALA A 361 20.80 14.60 -2.86
CA ALA A 361 20.98 15.96 -3.30
C ALA A 361 22.13 16.11 -4.31
N ARG A 362 21.94 17.04 -5.25
CA ARG A 362 23.03 17.53 -6.11
C ARG A 362 23.56 18.85 -5.56
N GLN A 363 24.86 18.94 -5.39
CA GLN A 363 25.55 20.20 -5.15
C GLN A 363 26.35 20.58 -6.40
N ALA A 364 26.02 21.71 -7.01
CA ALA A 364 26.84 22.30 -8.07
C ALA A 364 27.82 23.31 -7.43
N GLU A 365 29.00 23.45 -8.01
CA GLU A 365 30.02 24.41 -7.56
C GLU A 365 29.41 25.81 -7.35
N GLY A 366 29.61 26.37 -6.15
CA GLY A 366 29.11 27.69 -5.77
C GLY A 366 27.59 27.82 -5.60
N LYS A 367 26.80 26.75 -5.66
CA LYS A 367 25.33 26.78 -5.46
C LYS A 367 24.89 25.95 -4.27
N ALA A 368 23.79 26.37 -3.64
CA ALA A 368 23.14 25.57 -2.61
C ALA A 368 22.74 24.20 -3.17
N ALA A 369 22.96 23.14 -2.39
CA ALA A 369 22.52 21.80 -2.73
C ALA A 369 21.01 21.79 -3.01
N LYS A 370 20.59 20.94 -3.95
CA LYS A 370 19.20 20.77 -4.36
C LYS A 370 18.82 19.30 -4.26
N VAL A 371 17.71 19.03 -3.56
CA VAL A 371 17.09 17.71 -3.47
C VAL A 371 16.80 17.17 -4.88
N VAL A 372 17.18 15.92 -5.13
CA VAL A 372 16.87 15.20 -6.37
C VAL A 372 15.39 14.86 -6.36
N LYS A 373 14.66 15.27 -7.41
CA LYS A 373 13.24 14.95 -7.50
C LYS A 373 13.06 13.50 -7.94
N THR A 374 11.96 12.88 -7.52
CA THR A 374 11.61 11.49 -7.86
C THR A 374 11.72 11.16 -9.36
N GLN A 375 11.30 12.08 -10.22
CA GLN A 375 11.34 11.90 -11.68
C GLN A 375 12.77 11.95 -12.26
N ASP A 376 13.71 12.59 -11.56
CA ASP A 376 15.10 12.77 -11.98
C ASP A 376 16.01 11.68 -11.37
N LEU A 377 15.51 10.83 -10.46
CA LEU A 377 16.26 9.75 -9.82
C LEU A 377 16.94 8.79 -10.81
N PRO A 378 16.28 8.33 -11.91
CA PRO A 378 16.93 7.44 -12.85
C PRO A 378 18.17 8.07 -13.49
N GLU A 379 18.04 9.30 -13.98
CA GLU A 379 19.16 10.05 -14.57
C GLU A 379 20.25 10.34 -13.53
N PHE A 380 19.86 10.65 -12.28
CA PHE A 380 20.79 10.82 -11.17
C PHE A 380 21.64 9.58 -10.96
N PHE A 381 21.02 8.40 -10.86
CA PHE A 381 21.76 7.16 -10.69
C PHE A 381 22.64 6.79 -11.89
N GLU A 382 22.24 7.11 -13.13
CA GLU A 382 23.16 6.97 -14.27
C GLU A 382 24.42 7.82 -14.08
N GLN A 383 24.27 9.09 -13.70
CA GLN A 383 25.40 9.99 -13.61
C GLN A 383 26.37 9.65 -12.47
N CYS A 384 25.87 9.18 -11.32
CA CYS A 384 26.72 8.96 -10.15
C CYS A 384 27.16 7.50 -9.93
N LEU A 385 26.51 6.51 -10.57
CA LEU A 385 26.77 5.09 -10.30
C LEU A 385 27.24 4.29 -11.53
N THR A 386 27.40 4.89 -12.71
CA THR A 386 27.79 4.12 -13.91
C THR A 386 29.21 3.55 -13.83
N ASP A 387 30.16 4.30 -13.26
CA ASP A 387 31.56 3.89 -13.12
C ASP A 387 31.91 3.42 -11.70
N VAL A 388 30.90 3.13 -10.89
CA VAL A 388 31.07 2.70 -9.49
C VAL A 388 30.71 1.22 -9.41
N PRO A 389 31.54 0.37 -8.77
CA PRO A 389 31.20 -1.03 -8.55
C PRO A 389 29.84 -1.16 -7.85
N ILE A 390 29.03 -2.14 -8.25
CA ILE A 390 27.67 -2.34 -7.73
C ILE A 390 27.65 -2.42 -6.19
N LYS A 391 28.61 -3.16 -5.62
CA LYS A 391 28.81 -3.30 -4.17
C LYS A 391 29.08 -1.99 -3.42
N GLU A 392 29.49 -0.94 -4.13
CA GLU A 392 29.84 0.37 -3.55
C GLU A 392 28.73 1.42 -3.76
N TRP A 393 27.66 1.09 -4.50
CA TRP A 393 26.60 2.06 -4.81
C TRP A 393 25.95 2.64 -3.56
N SER A 394 25.68 1.81 -2.55
CA SER A 394 25.08 2.25 -1.28
C SER A 394 25.96 3.30 -0.59
N SER A 395 27.26 2.98 -0.41
CA SER A 395 28.25 3.90 0.16
C SER A 395 28.38 5.17 -0.66
N LYS A 396 28.39 5.06 -2.00
CA LYS A 396 28.50 6.22 -2.88
C LYS A 396 27.29 7.14 -2.78
N LEU A 397 26.08 6.59 -2.68
CA LEU A 397 24.85 7.36 -2.52
C LEU A 397 24.80 8.10 -1.19
N ASP A 398 25.39 7.53 -0.12
CA ASP A 398 25.49 8.20 1.18
C ASP A 398 26.34 9.48 1.10
N GLU A 399 27.29 9.62 0.17
CA GLU A 399 28.03 10.87 -0.09
C GLU A 399 27.15 12.00 -0.67
N TYR A 400 26.06 11.63 -1.36
CA TYR A 400 25.12 12.59 -1.97
C TYR A 400 23.93 12.92 -1.06
N ARG A 401 23.80 12.25 0.09
CA ARG A 401 22.84 12.67 1.12
C ARG A 401 23.34 13.97 1.74
N TYR A 402 22.43 14.89 2.06
CA TYR A 402 22.82 16.14 2.72
C TYR A 402 23.65 15.85 3.97
N PRO A 403 24.92 16.29 4.06
CA PRO A 403 25.70 16.13 5.27
C PRO A 403 25.12 17.07 6.33
N SER A 404 24.45 16.50 7.32
CA SER A 404 24.19 17.19 8.60
C SER A 404 25.27 16.74 9.59
N PRO A 405 25.86 17.64 10.39
CA PRO A 405 26.56 17.21 11.59
C PRO A 405 25.61 16.32 12.39
N ARG A 406 26.06 15.14 12.83
CA ARG A 406 25.29 14.37 13.82
C ARG A 406 25.24 15.22 15.09
N ASP A 407 24.09 15.79 15.38
CA ASP A 407 23.90 16.54 16.60
C ASP A 407 23.60 15.56 17.73
N GLU A 408 24.50 15.47 18.71
CA GLU A 408 24.38 14.59 19.87
C GLU A 408 23.48 15.16 20.98
N ARG A 409 22.88 16.36 20.79
CA ARG A 409 21.95 17.00 21.75
C ARG A 409 20.55 16.37 21.78
N PHE A 410 20.48 15.07 21.54
CA PHE A 410 19.28 14.26 21.54
C PHE A 410 18.52 14.35 22.88
N GLY A 411 17.20 14.59 22.83
CA GLY A 411 16.32 14.58 24.00
C GLY A 411 16.58 15.65 25.06
N GLN A 412 17.45 16.63 24.77
CA GLN A 412 17.82 17.71 25.71
C GLN A 412 17.00 18.99 25.49
N THR A 413 16.27 19.11 24.38
CA THR A 413 15.47 20.30 24.04
C THR A 413 14.10 19.90 23.50
N ASP A 414 13.07 20.72 23.79
CA ASP A 414 11.70 20.53 23.26
C ASP A 414 11.62 20.72 21.72
N LYS A 415 12.70 21.20 21.10
CA LYS A 415 12.83 21.47 19.66
C LYS A 415 14.22 21.04 19.19
N PRO A 416 14.44 19.74 18.94
CA PRO A 416 15.72 19.28 18.42
C PRO A 416 15.95 19.85 17.01
N PRO A 417 17.21 20.13 16.64
CA PRO A 417 17.53 20.61 15.30
C PRO A 417 17.22 19.54 14.27
N LEU A 418 16.65 19.96 13.14
CA LEU A 418 16.33 19.06 12.04
C LEU A 418 17.43 19.05 10.97
N PRO A 419 17.63 17.94 10.25
CA PRO A 419 18.54 17.92 9.12
C PRO A 419 18.05 18.89 8.04
N GLN A 420 18.99 19.44 7.25
CA GLN A 420 18.61 20.19 6.06
C GLN A 420 18.01 19.21 5.02
N PRO A 421 16.96 19.61 4.26
CA PRO A 421 16.36 20.95 4.19
C PRO A 421 15.21 21.22 5.17
N PHE A 422 14.88 20.30 6.08
CA PHE A 422 13.73 20.42 6.98
C PHE A 422 13.82 21.65 7.88
N GLU A 423 14.99 21.92 8.46
CA GLU A 423 15.19 23.10 9.31
C GLU A 423 14.78 24.39 8.59
N LYS A 424 15.21 24.54 7.32
CA LYS A 424 14.85 25.69 6.48
C LYS A 424 13.36 25.72 6.13
N TRP A 425 12.76 24.56 5.86
CA TRP A 425 11.33 24.44 5.57
C TRP A 425 10.45 24.82 6.76
N PHE A 426 10.78 24.34 7.96
CA PHE A 426 10.07 24.70 9.18
C PHE A 426 10.26 26.19 9.53
N ALA A 427 11.46 26.74 9.35
CA ALA A 427 11.68 28.19 9.51
C ALA A 427 10.78 29.03 8.57
N TYR A 428 10.56 28.59 7.33
CA TYR A 428 9.60 29.25 6.43
C TYR A 428 8.17 29.18 6.94
N LEU A 429 7.73 28.04 7.46
CA LEU A 429 6.39 27.88 8.04
C LEU A 429 6.19 28.73 9.29
N GLU A 430 7.19 28.77 10.17
CA GLU A 430 7.17 29.58 11.40
C GLU A 430 7.17 31.08 11.09
N SER A 431 7.80 31.51 9.99
CA SER A 431 7.80 32.91 9.57
C SER A 431 6.46 33.40 9.00
N ASP A 432 5.85 32.65 8.08
CA ASP A 432 4.56 32.96 7.45
C ASP A 432 4.02 31.71 6.74
N ALA A 433 3.23 30.91 7.45
CA ALA A 433 2.64 29.67 6.94
C ALA A 433 1.71 29.91 5.73
N LEU A 434 1.06 31.09 5.64
CA LEU A 434 0.12 31.40 4.56
C LEU A 434 0.85 31.69 3.24
N LYS A 435 2.00 32.37 3.29
CA LYS A 435 2.87 32.58 2.12
C LYS A 435 3.64 31.32 1.73
N ASN A 436 4.01 30.50 2.72
CA ASN A 436 4.84 29.31 2.51
C ASN A 436 4.04 28.00 2.42
N LYS A 437 2.79 28.05 1.96
CA LYS A 437 1.93 26.85 1.79
C LYS A 437 2.54 25.75 0.91
N TRP A 438 3.50 26.09 0.04
CA TRP A 438 4.23 25.12 -0.77
C TRP A 438 5.04 24.13 0.09
N VAL A 439 5.48 24.53 1.29
CA VAL A 439 6.26 23.68 2.20
C VAL A 439 5.43 22.49 2.69
N TYR A 440 4.15 22.67 3.01
CA TYR A 440 3.27 21.55 3.37
C TYR A 440 3.22 20.47 2.28
N ARG A 441 3.30 20.85 1.00
CA ARG A 441 3.31 19.91 -0.13
C ARG A 441 4.62 19.13 -0.23
N GLU A 442 5.72 19.78 0.09
CA GLU A 442 7.01 19.10 0.18
C GLU A 442 7.00 18.12 1.36
N LEU A 443 6.56 18.56 2.54
CA LEU A 443 6.49 17.74 3.76
C LEU A 443 5.55 16.53 3.62
N GLN A 444 4.49 16.61 2.79
CA GLN A 444 3.64 15.45 2.47
C GLN A 444 4.45 14.25 1.94
N ARG A 445 5.56 14.49 1.21
CA ARG A 445 6.43 13.42 0.68
C ARG A 445 7.27 12.75 1.77
N TYR A 446 7.44 13.45 2.89
CA TYR A 446 8.18 13.04 4.07
C TYR A 446 7.23 12.70 5.23
N THR A 447 5.95 12.46 4.94
CA THR A 447 4.96 12.07 5.96
C THR A 447 4.70 10.57 5.89
N ILE A 448 4.58 9.95 7.05
CA ILE A 448 4.02 8.61 7.22
C ILE A 448 2.74 8.69 8.06
N THR A 449 1.89 7.68 7.97
CA THR A 449 0.73 7.53 8.83
C THR A 449 1.03 6.46 9.86
N VAL A 450 0.92 6.80 11.14
CA VAL A 450 1.20 5.91 12.27
C VAL A 450 -0.08 5.76 13.09
N TYR A 451 -0.44 4.56 13.52
CA TYR A 451 -1.60 4.40 14.38
C TYR A 451 -1.33 4.97 15.78
N GLU A 452 -2.34 5.54 16.45
CA GLU A 452 -2.18 6.08 17.81
C GLU A 452 -1.55 5.08 18.81
N GLN A 453 -1.86 3.79 18.68
CA GLN A 453 -1.28 2.74 19.52
C GLN A 453 0.21 2.54 19.25
N GLU A 454 0.67 2.72 18.01
CA GLU A 454 2.09 2.65 17.66
C GLU A 454 2.81 3.94 18.07
N LEU A 455 2.14 5.09 17.98
CA LEU A 455 2.67 6.36 18.46
C LEU A 455 2.92 6.31 19.97
N LYS A 456 2.03 5.67 20.75
CA LYS A 456 2.18 5.47 22.20
C LYS A 456 3.33 4.53 22.61
N LYS A 457 3.85 3.73 21.68
CA LYS A 457 5.04 2.90 21.91
C LYS A 457 6.32 3.69 21.72
N LEU A 458 6.28 4.83 21.02
CA LEU A 458 7.46 5.66 20.90
C LEU A 458 7.78 6.30 22.27
N PRO A 459 9.06 6.43 22.63
CA PRO A 459 9.46 7.18 23.82
C PRO A 459 8.89 8.61 23.81
N GLU A 460 8.63 9.19 24.98
CA GLU A 460 7.98 10.51 25.11
C GLU A 460 8.67 11.62 24.29
N ASN A 461 10.00 11.54 24.12
CA ASN A 461 10.80 12.53 23.38
C ASN A 461 11.05 12.16 21.91
N ALA A 462 10.47 11.07 21.40
CA ALA A 462 10.68 10.63 20.02
C ALA A 462 9.88 11.45 19.00
N VAL A 463 8.81 12.11 19.44
CA VAL A 463 7.93 12.92 18.60
C VAL A 463 7.73 14.27 19.26
N PHE A 464 7.90 15.34 18.50
CA PHE A 464 7.73 16.71 18.96
C PHE A 464 6.89 17.52 17.97
N GLU A 465 6.30 18.62 18.45
CA GLU A 465 5.51 19.52 17.61
C GLU A 465 6.38 20.65 17.05
N ARG A 466 6.27 20.89 15.74
CA ARG A 466 6.90 22.04 15.09
C ARG A 466 5.97 22.65 14.05
N ALA A 467 5.72 23.95 14.15
CA ALA A 467 4.78 24.69 13.29
C ALA A 467 3.38 24.03 13.19
N GLY A 468 2.87 23.44 14.28
CA GLY A 468 1.57 22.75 14.30
C GLY A 468 1.57 21.36 13.68
N LEU A 469 2.74 20.78 13.39
CA LEU A 469 2.90 19.46 12.79
C LEU A 469 3.69 18.56 13.74
N LEU A 470 3.34 17.27 13.78
CA LEU A 470 4.10 16.27 14.52
C LEU A 470 5.30 15.81 13.70
N VAL A 471 6.47 15.81 14.31
CA VAL A 471 7.75 15.47 13.69
C VAL A 471 8.43 14.37 14.50
N LEU A 472 8.87 13.33 13.82
CA LEU A 472 9.69 12.27 14.40
C LEU A 472 11.12 12.76 14.53
N ASP A 473 11.75 12.51 15.67
CA ASP A 473 13.17 12.75 15.84
C ASP A 473 13.99 11.82 14.92
N ILE A 474 15.05 12.36 14.31
CA ILE A 474 15.85 11.65 13.32
C ILE A 474 16.48 10.37 13.86
N ALA A 475 16.77 10.29 15.16
CA ALA A 475 17.31 9.10 15.80
C ALA A 475 16.36 7.89 15.64
N TYR A 476 15.05 8.12 15.51
CA TYR A 476 14.05 7.07 15.35
C TYR A 476 13.71 6.77 13.88
N TYR A 477 14.40 7.41 12.93
CA TYR A 477 14.28 7.13 11.51
C TYR A 477 15.50 6.39 10.98
N ASP A 478 15.35 5.09 10.77
CA ASP A 478 16.41 4.24 10.24
C ASP A 478 16.49 4.33 8.71
N LYS A 479 17.72 4.33 8.17
CA LYS A 479 17.96 4.45 6.72
C LYS A 479 17.48 3.25 5.90
N VAL A 480 17.33 2.08 6.52
CA VAL A 480 16.82 0.85 5.90
C VAL A 480 15.38 0.58 6.30
N TRP A 481 14.99 0.83 7.55
CA TRP A 481 13.69 0.42 8.09
C TRP A 481 12.64 1.54 8.10
N GLY A 482 13.04 2.79 7.91
CA GLY A 482 12.17 3.95 8.11
C GLY A 482 11.89 4.21 9.58
N ALA A 483 10.70 4.72 9.92
CA ALA A 483 10.35 5.01 11.31
C ALA A 483 10.30 3.72 12.15
N ASN A 484 11.00 3.69 13.28
CA ASN A 484 10.97 2.56 14.19
C ASN A 484 10.01 2.82 15.36
N THR A 485 8.85 2.15 15.35
CA THR A 485 7.80 2.27 16.38
C THR A 485 7.70 1.06 17.31
N ASP A 486 8.64 0.11 17.23
CA ASP A 486 8.63 -1.11 18.03
C ASP A 486 9.70 -1.03 19.13
N ASP A 487 9.28 -1.09 20.40
CA ASP A 487 10.13 -0.99 21.61
C ASP A 487 11.21 -2.07 21.76
N ASN A 488 11.08 -3.20 21.07
CA ASN A 488 11.83 -4.41 21.41
C ASN A 488 13.11 -4.66 20.62
N ILE A 489 13.59 -3.70 19.82
CA ILE A 489 14.83 -3.90 19.05
C ILE A 489 15.62 -2.59 19.01
N PRO A 490 16.79 -2.52 19.66
CA PRO A 490 17.60 -1.31 19.64
C PRO A 490 17.94 -0.94 18.20
N LEU A 491 17.84 0.36 17.90
CA LEU A 491 18.49 0.96 16.73
C LEU A 491 19.97 0.65 16.88
N SER A 492 20.46 -0.37 16.18
CA SER A 492 21.88 -0.70 16.25
C SER A 492 22.66 0.49 15.70
N ALA A 493 23.32 1.22 16.59
CA ALA A 493 24.44 2.07 16.22
C ALA A 493 25.48 1.15 15.54
N GLY A 494 25.57 1.22 14.22
CA GLY A 494 26.66 0.60 13.47
C GLY A 494 26.38 -0.76 12.82
N GLN A 495 25.17 -1.04 12.32
CA GLN A 495 25.10 -1.92 11.16
C GLN A 495 25.44 -1.12 9.91
N THR A 496 26.74 -1.07 9.60
CA THR A 496 27.21 -0.77 8.25
C THR A 496 26.68 -1.89 7.37
N VAL A 497 25.49 -1.67 6.79
CA VAL A 497 24.98 -2.47 5.68
C VAL A 497 25.91 -2.18 4.51
N LEU A 498 26.77 -3.16 4.22
CA LEU A 498 27.65 -3.20 3.06
C LEU A 498 26.81 -3.18 1.77
#